data_AF-A0A7S0Q8C8-F1
#
_entry.id   AF-A0A7S0Q8C8-F1
#
_cell.length_a   1.000
_cell.length_b   1.000
_cell.length_c   1.000
_cell.angle_alpha   90.00
_cell.angle_beta   90.00
_cell.angle_gamma   90.00
#
_symmetry.space_group_name_H-M   'P 1'
#
loop_
_entity.id
_entity.type
_entity.pdbx_description
1 polymer ?
#
loop_
_entity_poly.entity_id
_entity_poly.type
_entity_poly.pdbx_seq_one_letter_code
_entity_poly.pdbx_strand_id
1 'polypeptide(L)'
;GTLLETSSASSPPSISMPAIPVVPSGVRYVPCHSGARDPATGKLRPFHDAPSHFRPTTTPREMLLQGMHGGIYFNPKGGKPGVKYPRNKYPNGIPGVTIDEFPKEWLHGVPKELYLSRRYRSSRNKHRVKSGLDQAGWESSGWINECDPRGWTQWYFRFFAGRRLAGGEDERQISRWNGVCGDKGRWKQNLIAKCLRDGKAYDDPTVSPVVRQTLLHWAYELQEPDFRSGAKRVKTHGATYLPREQLSGVVKKSGGKSEGGSGGAGDEAAVAKAAGNKQGREARAKRRAEGGATALGGEARPAAKRRAPASSSSVAPPPSQQPLSEYEKQRDDTKARNQRKLEELGLA
;
A
#
# COMPACT_ATOMS: atom_id res chain seq x y z
N GLY A 1 33.43 -64.35 37.01
CA GLY A 1 32.71 -63.93 35.80
C GLY A 1 31.75 -62.85 36.20
N THR A 2 32.11 -61.61 35.93
CA THR A 2 31.39 -60.41 36.36
C THR A 2 30.58 -59.91 35.16
N LEU A 3 29.26 -59.81 35.26
CA LEU A 3 28.43 -59.14 34.26
C LEU A 3 27.82 -57.89 34.90
N LEU A 4 28.33 -56.75 34.45
CA LEU A 4 27.82 -55.41 34.69
C LEU A 4 26.63 -55.16 33.76
N GLU A 5 25.45 -54.88 34.32
CA GLU A 5 24.33 -54.30 33.58
C GLU A 5 24.61 -52.80 33.32
N THR A 6 24.80 -52.43 32.07
CA THR A 6 24.89 -51.03 31.64
C THR A 6 23.49 -50.50 31.29
N SER A 7 22.99 -49.55 32.07
CA SER A 7 21.82 -48.72 31.75
C SER A 7 22.09 -47.86 30.51
N SER A 8 21.28 -48.04 29.45
CA SER A 8 21.29 -47.18 28.27
C SER A 8 20.26 -46.06 28.45
N ALA A 9 20.76 -44.83 28.62
CA ALA A 9 19.95 -43.62 28.70
C ALA A 9 19.41 -43.26 27.30
N SER A 10 18.09 -43.37 27.14
CA SER A 10 17.37 -42.90 25.95
C SER A 10 17.45 -41.38 25.87
N SER A 11 18.13 -40.86 24.85
CA SER A 11 18.17 -39.42 24.54
C SER A 11 16.80 -38.98 23.99
N PRO A 12 16.28 -37.79 24.38
CA PRO A 12 15.01 -37.31 23.85
C PRO A 12 15.15 -37.02 22.34
N PRO A 13 14.07 -37.20 21.56
CA PRO A 13 14.10 -36.95 20.13
C PRO A 13 14.41 -35.48 19.87
N SER A 14 15.56 -35.23 19.25
CA SER A 14 15.91 -33.94 18.67
C SER A 14 14.82 -33.59 17.65
N ILE A 15 13.94 -32.65 18.01
CA ILE A 15 13.01 -32.02 17.08
C ILE A 15 13.87 -31.31 16.05
N SER A 16 14.10 -31.99 14.93
CA SER A 16 14.74 -31.42 13.76
C SER A 16 13.82 -30.30 13.27
N MET A 17 14.17 -29.06 13.64
CA MET A 17 13.59 -27.87 13.04
C MET A 17 13.74 -28.00 11.52
N PRO A 18 12.67 -27.85 10.73
CA PRO A 18 12.79 -27.94 9.28
C PRO A 18 13.86 -26.96 8.81
N ALA A 19 14.81 -27.48 8.02
CA ALA A 19 15.90 -26.69 7.47
C ALA A 19 15.30 -25.49 6.74
N ILE A 20 15.55 -24.31 7.27
CA ILE A 20 15.09 -23.05 6.69
C ILE A 20 15.74 -22.96 5.31
N PRO A 21 14.98 -22.81 4.22
CA PRO A 21 15.54 -22.89 2.88
C PRO A 21 16.64 -21.84 2.71
N VAL A 22 17.85 -22.33 2.48
CA VAL A 22 19.11 -21.55 2.39
C VAL A 22 19.22 -20.82 1.04
N VAL A 23 18.31 -21.08 0.10
CA VAL A 23 18.30 -20.54 -1.26
C VAL A 23 16.92 -19.92 -1.51
N PRO A 24 16.79 -18.77 -2.21
CA PRO A 24 15.48 -18.26 -2.58
C PRO A 24 14.71 -19.33 -3.36
N SER A 25 13.74 -19.93 -2.67
CA SER A 25 12.86 -20.98 -3.17
C SER A 25 12.25 -20.57 -4.50
N GLY A 26 12.44 -21.37 -5.55
CA GLY A 26 11.89 -21.15 -6.88
C GLY A 26 11.98 -22.44 -7.68
N VAL A 27 10.94 -22.75 -8.45
CA VAL A 27 10.87 -23.99 -9.25
C VAL A 27 11.31 -23.78 -10.69
N ARG A 28 11.31 -22.52 -11.14
CA ARG A 28 11.67 -22.13 -12.49
C ARG A 28 12.30 -20.74 -12.46
N TYR A 29 13.26 -20.53 -13.35
CA TYR A 29 13.95 -19.27 -13.52
C TYR A 29 13.84 -18.83 -14.98
N VAL A 30 13.52 -17.56 -15.19
CA VAL A 30 13.50 -16.90 -16.49
C VAL A 30 14.49 -15.73 -16.49
N PRO A 31 14.85 -15.15 -17.64
CA PRO A 31 15.68 -13.96 -17.65
C PRO A 31 15.08 -12.81 -16.82
N CYS A 32 15.94 -12.06 -16.14
CA CYS A 32 15.54 -10.86 -15.42
C CYS A 32 14.79 -9.90 -16.35
N HIS A 33 13.71 -9.32 -15.87
CA HIS A 33 12.96 -8.33 -16.65
C HIS A 33 13.83 -7.09 -16.90
N SER A 34 13.82 -6.56 -18.12
CA SER A 34 14.70 -5.46 -18.54
C SER A 34 14.37 -4.11 -17.88
N GLY A 35 13.18 -3.99 -17.29
CA GLY A 35 12.65 -2.72 -16.79
C GLY A 35 12.13 -1.81 -17.90
N ALA A 36 12.12 -2.28 -19.16
CA ALA A 36 11.57 -1.52 -20.27
C ALA A 36 10.10 -1.14 -20.01
N ARG A 37 9.77 0.10 -20.36
CA ARG A 37 8.44 0.66 -20.21
C ARG A 37 7.77 0.81 -21.56
N ASP A 38 6.46 0.87 -21.50
CA ASP A 38 5.60 1.30 -22.58
C ASP A 38 5.45 2.82 -22.51
N PRO A 39 5.92 3.57 -23.51
CA PRO A 39 5.88 5.04 -23.49
C PRO A 39 4.47 5.60 -23.37
N ALA A 40 3.48 4.90 -23.94
CA ALA A 40 2.09 5.37 -23.95
C ALA A 40 1.42 5.24 -22.58
N THR A 41 1.84 4.26 -21.77
CA THR A 41 1.18 3.97 -20.49
C THR A 41 2.04 4.29 -19.26
N GLY A 42 3.35 4.46 -19.44
CA GLY A 42 4.33 4.59 -18.35
C GLY A 42 4.54 3.32 -17.54
N LYS A 43 3.80 2.24 -17.84
CA LYS A 43 3.88 0.94 -17.16
C LYS A 43 5.05 0.13 -17.72
N LEU A 44 5.56 -0.81 -16.92
CA LEU A 44 6.47 -1.82 -17.44
C LEU A 44 5.81 -2.59 -18.59
N ARG A 45 6.64 -3.02 -19.55
CA ARG A 45 6.21 -4.00 -20.55
C ARG A 45 5.78 -5.30 -19.84
N PRO A 46 4.87 -6.09 -20.44
CA PRO A 46 4.44 -7.34 -19.84
C PRO A 46 5.62 -8.28 -19.60
N PHE A 47 5.59 -9.01 -18.49
CA PHE A 47 6.45 -10.17 -18.30
C PHE A 47 5.97 -11.28 -19.24
N HIS A 48 6.87 -11.89 -20.00
CA HIS A 48 6.52 -12.89 -21.03
C HIS A 48 5.74 -14.10 -20.48
N ASP A 49 5.96 -14.43 -19.21
CA ASP A 49 5.40 -15.58 -18.52
C ASP A 49 4.43 -15.17 -17.38
N ALA A 50 3.87 -13.96 -17.44
CA ALA A 50 2.84 -13.50 -16.53
C ALA A 50 1.62 -12.96 -17.28
N PRO A 51 0.44 -12.88 -16.64
CA PRO A 51 -0.73 -12.25 -17.22
C PRO A 51 -0.43 -10.81 -17.67
N SER A 52 -0.89 -10.44 -18.86
CA SER A 52 -0.62 -9.14 -19.49
C SER A 52 -1.14 -7.94 -18.69
N HIS A 53 -2.08 -8.15 -17.76
CA HIS A 53 -2.59 -7.12 -16.87
C HIS A 53 -1.65 -6.81 -15.68
N PHE A 54 -0.70 -7.69 -15.36
CA PHE A 54 0.29 -7.47 -14.32
C PHE A 54 1.39 -6.54 -14.85
N ARG A 55 1.17 -5.23 -14.69
CA ARG A 55 2.06 -4.18 -15.22
C ARG A 55 2.38 -3.14 -14.14
N PRO A 56 3.28 -3.45 -13.20
CA PRO A 56 3.83 -2.47 -12.27
C PRO A 56 4.44 -1.27 -13.01
N THR A 57 4.62 -0.15 -12.31
CA THR A 57 5.19 1.09 -12.88
C THR A 57 6.51 1.46 -12.24
N THR A 58 7.11 0.61 -11.41
CA THR A 58 8.42 0.86 -10.82
C THR A 58 9.20 -0.44 -10.76
N THR A 59 10.46 -0.39 -11.18
CA THR A 59 11.45 -1.45 -10.99
C THR A 59 11.88 -1.56 -9.53
N PRO A 60 12.46 -2.69 -9.11
CA PRO A 60 13.09 -2.84 -7.80
C PRO A 60 14.07 -1.72 -7.43
N ARG A 61 14.94 -1.33 -8.37
CA ARG A 61 15.90 -0.24 -8.18
C ARG A 61 15.21 1.10 -7.93
N GLU A 62 14.18 1.43 -8.69
CA GLU A 62 13.42 2.67 -8.48
C GLU A 62 12.70 2.67 -7.13
N MET A 63 12.13 1.54 -6.72
CA MET A 63 11.49 1.43 -5.40
C MET A 63 12.48 1.69 -4.25
N LEU A 64 13.71 1.18 -4.38
CA LEU A 64 14.80 1.43 -3.43
C LEU A 64 15.17 2.93 -3.39
N LEU A 65 15.43 3.54 -4.54
CA LEU A 65 15.83 4.94 -4.66
C LEU A 65 14.73 5.91 -4.17
N GLN A 66 13.48 5.61 -4.49
CA GLN A 66 12.34 6.44 -4.06
C GLN A 66 12.14 6.40 -2.55
N GLY A 67 12.67 5.39 -1.85
CA GLY A 67 12.49 5.22 -0.42
C GLY A 67 11.17 4.51 -0.11
N MET A 68 11.30 3.23 0.21
CA MET A 68 10.20 2.37 0.60
C MET A 68 10.38 1.83 2.02
N HIS A 69 9.27 1.50 2.68
CA HIS A 69 9.27 0.78 3.96
C HIS A 69 10.17 1.39 5.05
N GLY A 70 10.34 2.71 5.05
CA GLY A 70 11.08 3.47 6.06
C GLY A 70 12.56 3.08 6.18
N GLY A 71 13.11 2.43 5.15
CA GLY A 71 14.51 2.05 5.09
C GLY A 71 14.86 0.66 5.60
N ILE A 72 13.90 -0.12 6.12
CA ILE A 72 14.20 -1.34 6.89
C ILE A 72 14.07 -2.65 6.12
N TYR A 73 13.60 -2.59 4.88
CA TYR A 73 12.97 -3.73 4.22
C TYR A 73 13.88 -4.96 4.07
N PHE A 74 15.12 -4.74 3.66
CA PHE A 74 16.12 -5.80 3.46
C PHE A 74 17.10 -5.95 4.62
N ASN A 75 16.84 -5.31 5.76
CA ASN A 75 17.55 -5.64 6.99
C ASN A 75 16.85 -6.84 7.67
N PRO A 76 17.53 -7.98 7.90
CA PRO A 76 16.94 -9.14 8.60
C PRO A 76 16.39 -8.80 9.99
N LYS A 77 17.01 -7.83 10.66
CA LYS A 77 16.64 -7.32 12.00
C LYS A 77 15.84 -6.02 11.92
N GLY A 78 15.43 -5.61 10.71
CA GLY A 78 14.73 -4.37 10.42
C GLY A 78 13.33 -4.34 10.99
N GLY A 79 13.00 -3.28 11.73
CA GLY A 79 11.67 -3.04 12.27
C GLY A 79 11.34 -3.82 13.54
N LYS A 80 10.04 -3.90 13.83
CA LYS A 80 9.52 -4.74 14.92
C LYS A 80 9.59 -6.21 14.49
N PRO A 81 10.00 -7.12 15.40
CA PRO A 81 10.04 -8.54 15.08
C PRO A 81 8.60 -9.04 14.87
N GLY A 82 8.45 -10.06 14.03
CA GLY A 82 7.21 -10.81 13.90
C GLY A 82 7.03 -11.81 15.04
N VAL A 83 5.99 -12.64 14.91
CA VAL A 83 5.70 -13.79 15.75
C VAL A 83 6.48 -15.02 15.29
N LYS A 84 6.65 -15.21 13.97
CA LYS A 84 7.33 -16.39 13.39
C LYS A 84 8.82 -16.44 13.71
N TYR A 85 9.47 -15.27 13.74
CA TYR A 85 10.92 -15.15 13.90
C TYR A 85 11.29 -14.27 15.09
N PRO A 86 11.06 -14.74 16.34
CA PRO A 86 11.39 -13.98 17.53
C PRO A 86 12.90 -13.86 17.72
N ARG A 87 13.38 -12.72 18.22
CA ARG A 87 14.81 -12.39 18.25
C ARG A 87 15.67 -13.33 19.10
N ASN A 88 15.10 -13.95 20.13
CA ASN A 88 15.80 -14.90 20.99
C ASN A 88 16.18 -16.19 20.24
N LYS A 89 15.30 -16.68 19.36
CA LYS A 89 15.54 -17.86 18.52
C LYS A 89 16.26 -17.51 17.21
N TYR A 90 16.09 -16.29 16.73
CA TYR A 90 16.64 -15.78 15.48
C TYR A 90 17.52 -14.54 15.73
N PRO A 91 18.70 -14.70 16.37
CA PRO A 91 19.56 -13.58 16.74
C PRO A 91 20.10 -12.82 15.51
N ASN A 92 20.16 -13.49 14.35
CA ASN A 92 20.57 -12.92 13.08
C ASN A 92 19.42 -12.27 12.29
N GLY A 93 18.19 -12.33 12.80
CA GLY A 93 17.01 -11.75 12.17
C GLY A 93 16.21 -12.75 11.34
N ILE A 94 15.27 -12.24 10.56
CA ILE A 94 14.38 -13.04 9.71
C ILE A 94 15.21 -13.74 8.63
N PRO A 95 15.22 -15.08 8.59
CA PRO A 95 15.91 -15.84 7.55
C PRO A 95 15.38 -15.53 6.15
N GLY A 96 16.21 -15.72 5.12
CA GLY A 96 15.80 -15.49 3.72
C GLY A 96 15.60 -14.01 3.35
N VAL A 97 15.90 -13.06 4.25
CA VAL A 97 15.96 -11.63 3.95
C VAL A 97 17.42 -11.25 3.72
N THR A 98 17.83 -11.14 2.46
CA THR A 98 19.16 -10.66 2.09
C THR A 98 19.08 -9.86 0.79
N ILE A 99 20.11 -9.05 0.54
CA ILE A 99 20.30 -8.34 -0.73
C ILE A 99 21.23 -9.09 -1.69
N ASP A 100 21.94 -10.11 -1.20
CA ASP A 100 22.96 -10.83 -1.97
C ASP A 100 22.35 -11.65 -3.12
N GLU A 101 21.04 -11.87 -3.09
CA GLU A 101 20.26 -12.54 -4.13
C GLU A 101 19.90 -11.63 -5.32
N PHE A 102 20.16 -10.32 -5.23
CA PHE A 102 19.79 -9.35 -6.28
C PHE A 102 21.00 -8.85 -7.07
N PRO A 103 20.81 -8.43 -8.33
CA PRO A 103 21.85 -7.76 -9.11
C PRO A 103 22.45 -6.58 -8.34
N LYS A 104 23.78 -6.52 -8.24
CA LYS A 104 24.49 -5.49 -7.48
C LYS A 104 24.21 -4.09 -8.02
N GLU A 105 23.93 -3.98 -9.31
CA GLU A 105 23.58 -2.77 -10.05
C GLU A 105 22.28 -2.13 -9.53
N TRP A 106 21.36 -2.92 -8.95
CA TRP A 106 20.14 -2.39 -8.33
C TRP A 106 20.43 -1.60 -7.05
N LEU A 107 21.53 -1.94 -6.38
CA LEU A 107 21.96 -1.33 -5.12
C LEU A 107 22.99 -0.23 -5.36
N HIS A 108 23.62 -0.21 -6.54
CA HIS A 108 24.63 0.79 -6.90
C HIS A 108 24.05 2.21 -6.86
N GLY A 109 24.67 3.06 -6.03
CA GLY A 109 24.26 4.44 -5.79
C GLY A 109 23.01 4.61 -4.89
N VAL A 110 22.47 3.53 -4.33
CA VAL A 110 21.36 3.60 -3.37
C VAL A 110 21.94 3.73 -1.95
N PRO A 111 21.60 4.79 -1.19
CA PRO A 111 22.00 4.89 0.22
C PRO A 111 21.50 3.70 1.03
N LYS A 112 22.40 3.04 1.78
CA LYS A 112 22.07 1.84 2.58
C LYS A 112 20.95 2.10 3.58
N GLU A 113 20.78 3.33 4.03
CA GLU A 113 19.73 3.74 4.95
C GLU A 113 18.33 3.55 4.37
N LEU A 114 18.18 3.53 3.04
CA LEU A 114 16.91 3.34 2.34
C LEU A 114 16.48 1.86 2.26
N TYR A 115 17.31 0.90 2.66
CA TYR A 115 16.93 -0.52 2.58
C TYR A 115 17.54 -1.45 3.63
N LEU A 116 18.66 -1.09 4.26
CA LEU A 116 19.37 -1.85 5.30
C LEU A 116 19.28 -1.23 6.70
N SER A 117 18.40 -0.26 6.93
CA SER A 117 18.25 0.31 8.26
C SER A 117 17.66 -0.68 9.27
N ARG A 118 18.06 -0.55 10.54
CA ARG A 118 17.46 -1.33 11.63
C ARG A 118 16.12 -0.76 12.10
N ARG A 119 15.98 0.57 12.08
CA ARG A 119 14.80 1.30 12.57
C ARG A 119 14.05 1.95 11.42
N TYR A 120 12.73 1.83 11.44
CA TYR A 120 11.85 2.46 10.45
C TYR A 120 11.83 3.98 10.66
N ARG A 121 12.05 4.75 9.60
CA ARG A 121 11.89 6.21 9.60
C ARG A 121 11.01 6.63 8.43
N SER A 122 9.84 7.23 8.73
CA SER A 122 8.94 7.72 7.68
C SER A 122 9.58 8.82 6.83
N SER A 123 10.51 9.61 7.37
CA SER A 123 11.25 10.62 6.61
C SER A 123 12.08 10.07 5.45
N ARG A 124 12.36 8.76 5.44
CA ARG A 124 13.06 8.07 4.34
C ARG A 124 12.12 7.54 3.26
N ASN A 125 10.81 7.62 3.48
CA ASN A 125 9.84 7.28 2.45
C ASN A 125 9.67 8.42 1.46
N LYS A 126 9.41 8.10 0.18
CA LYS A 126 9.07 9.08 -0.86
C LYS A 126 8.05 10.12 -0.39
N HIS A 127 6.98 9.65 0.24
CA HIS A 127 5.87 10.50 0.68
C HIS A 127 5.96 10.92 2.16
N ARG A 128 7.09 10.67 2.82
CA ARG A 128 7.39 11.07 4.21
C ARG A 128 6.40 10.59 5.28
N VAL A 129 5.55 9.61 4.97
CA VAL A 129 4.52 9.06 5.86
C VAL A 129 4.70 7.57 6.08
N LYS A 130 4.23 7.05 7.23
CA LYS A 130 4.16 5.61 7.46
C LYS A 130 2.96 5.03 6.70
N SER A 131 3.16 3.88 6.07
CA SER A 131 2.10 3.09 5.45
C SER A 131 2.34 1.59 5.68
N GLY A 132 1.26 0.82 5.78
CA GLY A 132 1.27 -0.63 5.95
C GLY A 132 1.23 -1.13 7.39
N LEU A 133 0.98 -2.43 7.53
CA LEU A 133 1.09 -3.18 8.79
C LEU A 133 2.56 -3.46 9.12
N ASP A 134 2.84 -3.78 10.38
CA ASP A 134 4.14 -4.31 10.78
C ASP A 134 4.22 -5.83 10.54
N GLN A 135 5.41 -6.40 10.75
CA GLN A 135 5.71 -7.80 10.47
C GLN A 135 4.68 -8.76 11.10
N ALA A 136 4.33 -8.54 12.38
CA ALA A 136 3.35 -9.38 13.08
C ALA A 136 1.95 -9.29 12.43
N GLY A 137 1.50 -8.10 12.03
CA GLY A 137 0.23 -7.93 11.33
C GLY A 137 0.19 -8.62 9.96
N TRP A 138 1.31 -8.65 9.24
CA TRP A 138 1.42 -9.38 7.97
C TRP A 138 1.40 -10.90 8.17
N GLU A 139 2.04 -11.39 9.23
CA GLU A 139 2.04 -12.82 9.60
C GLU A 139 0.66 -13.30 10.02
N SER A 140 -0.02 -12.57 10.91
CA SER A 140 -1.36 -12.95 11.39
C SER A 140 -2.43 -12.91 10.30
N SER A 141 -2.23 -12.10 9.26
CA SER A 141 -3.13 -12.05 8.10
C SER A 141 -2.93 -13.20 7.12
N GLY A 142 -1.92 -14.07 7.31
CA GLY A 142 -1.57 -15.12 6.36
C GLY A 142 -1.05 -14.56 5.02
N TRP A 143 -0.51 -13.34 5.02
CA TRP A 143 -0.14 -12.62 3.81
C TRP A 143 1.30 -12.83 3.37
N ILE A 144 2.11 -13.46 4.22
CA ILE A 144 3.52 -13.78 4.00
C ILE A 144 3.79 -15.23 4.39
N ASN A 145 4.69 -15.87 3.66
CA ASN A 145 5.10 -17.25 3.84
C ASN A 145 6.63 -17.32 4.02
N GLU A 146 7.15 -18.52 4.22
CA GLU A 146 8.59 -18.73 4.43
C GLU A 146 9.41 -18.47 3.17
N CYS A 147 8.81 -18.64 1.99
CA CYS A 147 9.45 -18.32 0.72
C CYS A 147 9.77 -16.83 0.66
N ASP A 148 8.81 -15.95 0.97
CA ASP A 148 8.95 -14.50 0.96
C ASP A 148 8.53 -13.90 2.31
N PRO A 149 9.41 -13.95 3.33
CA PRO A 149 9.08 -13.59 4.71
C PRO A 149 8.94 -12.08 4.94
N ARG A 150 9.23 -11.24 3.94
CA ARG A 150 8.84 -9.82 3.90
C ARG A 150 7.62 -9.54 3.01
N GLY A 151 7.05 -10.58 2.40
CA GLY A 151 5.81 -10.51 1.64
C GLY A 151 5.98 -9.97 0.23
N TRP A 152 4.94 -9.29 -0.25
CA TRP A 152 4.77 -8.98 -1.67
C TRP A 152 5.95 -8.22 -2.28
N THR A 153 6.55 -7.24 -1.59
CA THR A 153 7.67 -6.50 -2.16
C THR A 153 8.91 -7.40 -2.36
N GLN A 154 9.13 -8.41 -1.51
CA GLN A 154 10.26 -9.34 -1.65
C GLN A 154 9.97 -10.35 -2.75
N TRP A 155 8.74 -10.85 -2.77
CA TRP A 155 8.25 -11.65 -3.89
C TRP A 155 8.43 -10.91 -5.22
N TYR A 156 8.07 -9.62 -5.29
CA TYR A 156 8.20 -8.82 -6.50
C TYR A 156 9.65 -8.66 -6.95
N PHE A 157 10.58 -8.40 -6.03
CA PHE A 157 12.00 -8.28 -6.37
C PHE A 157 12.54 -9.58 -6.97
N ARG A 158 12.23 -10.71 -6.35
CA ARG A 158 12.62 -12.03 -6.84
C ARG A 158 11.93 -12.40 -8.15
N PHE A 159 10.63 -12.11 -8.28
CA PHE A 159 9.87 -12.31 -9.50
C PHE A 159 10.45 -11.49 -10.66
N PHE A 160 10.80 -10.22 -10.40
CA PHE A 160 11.44 -9.35 -11.37
C PHE A 160 12.82 -9.86 -11.79
N ALA A 161 13.59 -10.41 -10.84
CA ALA A 161 14.88 -11.07 -11.10
C ALA A 161 14.75 -12.41 -11.86
N GLY A 162 13.52 -12.90 -12.08
CA GLY A 162 13.24 -14.07 -12.91
C GLY A 162 12.80 -15.32 -12.15
N ARG A 163 12.71 -15.28 -10.81
CA ARG A 163 12.26 -16.42 -10.00
C ARG A 163 10.76 -16.67 -10.17
N ARG A 164 10.35 -17.93 -10.31
CA ARG A 164 8.94 -18.36 -10.30
C ARG A 164 8.67 -19.40 -9.23
N LEU A 165 7.49 -19.30 -8.61
CA LEU A 165 7.03 -20.21 -7.56
C LEU A 165 6.01 -21.20 -8.12
N ALA A 166 6.04 -22.43 -7.61
CA ALA A 166 5.00 -23.43 -7.89
C ALA A 166 3.76 -23.20 -7.00
N GLY A 167 2.72 -24.00 -7.25
CA GLY A 167 1.59 -24.13 -6.33
C GLY A 167 0.64 -22.92 -6.32
N GLY A 168 0.63 -22.12 -7.38
CA GLY A 168 -0.31 -20.99 -7.51
C GLY A 168 0.11 -19.71 -6.77
N GLU A 169 1.32 -19.65 -6.20
CA GLU A 169 1.73 -18.52 -5.36
C GLU A 169 2.00 -17.26 -6.20
N ASP A 170 2.57 -17.38 -7.40
CA ASP A 170 2.76 -16.24 -8.30
C ASP A 170 1.40 -15.66 -8.73
N GLU A 171 0.45 -16.52 -9.09
CA GLU A 171 -0.92 -16.16 -9.43
C GLU A 171 -1.62 -15.46 -8.26
N ARG A 172 -1.42 -15.97 -7.03
CA ARG A 172 -1.95 -15.35 -5.82
C ARG A 172 -1.37 -13.94 -5.62
N GLN A 173 -0.06 -13.75 -5.75
CA GLN A 173 0.57 -12.45 -5.53
C GLN A 173 0.22 -11.44 -6.65
N ILE A 174 0.09 -11.91 -7.89
CA ILE A 174 -0.40 -11.10 -9.02
C ILE A 174 -1.86 -10.71 -8.82
N SER A 175 -2.72 -11.63 -8.37
CA SER A 175 -4.12 -11.36 -8.06
C SER A 175 -4.27 -10.31 -6.96
N ARG A 176 -3.44 -10.40 -5.91
CA ARG A 176 -3.39 -9.38 -4.84
C ARG A 176 -2.98 -8.01 -5.39
N TRP A 177 -1.93 -7.97 -6.22
CA TRP A 177 -1.53 -6.73 -6.88
C TRP A 177 -2.66 -6.16 -7.73
N ASN A 178 -3.38 -6.99 -8.49
CA ASN A 178 -4.52 -6.56 -9.30
C ASN A 178 -5.65 -5.96 -8.42
N GLY A 179 -5.91 -6.56 -7.25
CA GLY A 179 -6.86 -6.03 -6.28
C GLY A 179 -6.46 -4.69 -5.64
N VAL A 180 -5.17 -4.34 -5.66
CA VAL A 180 -4.61 -3.10 -5.08
C VAL A 180 -4.42 -2.01 -6.15
N CYS A 181 -3.76 -2.35 -7.25
CA CYS A 181 -3.24 -1.46 -8.28
C CYS A 181 -3.86 -1.67 -9.67
N GLY A 182 -4.56 -2.77 -9.90
CA GLY A 182 -5.17 -3.08 -11.20
C GLY A 182 -6.25 -2.08 -11.61
N ASP A 183 -6.88 -2.27 -12.77
CA ASP A 183 -7.84 -1.30 -13.31
C ASP A 183 -9.05 -1.05 -12.40
N LYS A 184 -9.44 -2.05 -11.60
CA LYS A 184 -10.46 -1.93 -10.55
C LYS A 184 -9.86 -1.97 -9.14
N GLY A 185 -8.54 -1.84 -9.04
CA GLY A 185 -7.75 -1.96 -7.81
C GLY A 185 -8.16 -0.91 -6.77
N ARG A 186 -8.37 -1.38 -5.54
CA ARG A 186 -8.94 -0.57 -4.45
C ARG A 186 -8.18 0.71 -4.21
N TRP A 187 -6.85 0.62 -4.12
CA TRP A 187 -6.02 1.76 -3.74
C TRP A 187 -5.75 2.70 -4.91
N LYS A 188 -5.61 2.17 -6.13
CA LYS A 188 -5.55 2.99 -7.36
C LYS A 188 -6.82 3.83 -7.49
N GLN A 189 -8.00 3.19 -7.44
CA GLN A 189 -9.29 3.88 -7.58
C GLN A 189 -9.52 4.88 -6.42
N ASN A 190 -9.09 4.56 -5.20
CA ASN A 190 -9.16 5.48 -4.07
C ASN A 190 -8.28 6.73 -4.27
N LEU A 191 -7.06 6.59 -4.81
CA LEU A 191 -6.21 7.74 -5.09
C LEU A 191 -6.82 8.62 -6.18
N ILE A 192 -7.31 8.03 -7.27
CA ILE A 192 -7.98 8.73 -8.36
C ILE A 192 -9.18 9.53 -7.84
N ALA A 193 -10.02 8.90 -7.00
CA ALA A 193 -11.17 9.57 -6.39
C ALA A 193 -10.77 10.77 -5.53
N LYS A 194 -9.67 10.68 -4.77
CA LYS A 194 -9.17 11.79 -3.96
C LYS A 194 -8.61 12.92 -4.81
N CYS A 195 -7.86 12.61 -5.87
CA CYS A 195 -7.40 13.63 -6.82
C CYS A 195 -8.59 14.36 -7.46
N LEU A 196 -9.63 13.62 -7.88
CA LEU A 196 -10.85 14.22 -8.44
C LEU A 196 -11.57 15.11 -7.43
N ARG A 197 -11.85 14.58 -6.23
CA ARG A 197 -12.53 15.32 -5.15
C ARG A 197 -11.81 16.63 -4.82
N ASP A 198 -10.48 16.57 -4.74
CA ASP A 198 -9.67 17.72 -4.34
C ASP A 198 -9.37 18.66 -5.51
N GLY A 199 -9.84 18.36 -6.73
CA GLY A 199 -9.55 19.14 -7.93
C GLY A 199 -8.04 19.25 -8.17
N LYS A 200 -7.33 18.12 -8.14
CA LYS A 200 -5.86 18.06 -8.23
C LYS A 200 -5.37 17.09 -9.28
N ALA A 201 -4.21 17.40 -9.85
CA ALA A 201 -3.54 16.56 -10.83
C ALA A 201 -3.22 15.16 -10.26
N TYR A 202 -3.12 14.16 -11.14
CA TYR A 202 -2.88 12.77 -10.77
C TYR A 202 -1.55 12.55 -10.03
N ASP A 203 -0.56 13.41 -10.29
CA ASP A 203 0.78 13.39 -9.73
C ASP A 203 0.98 14.36 -8.55
N ASP A 204 -0.06 15.08 -8.10
CA ASP A 204 0.05 16.00 -6.98
C ASP A 204 0.44 15.25 -5.68
N PRO A 205 1.66 15.47 -5.14
CA PRO A 205 2.16 14.72 -4.00
C PRO A 205 1.42 15.02 -2.69
N THR A 206 0.66 16.12 -2.63
CA THR A 206 -0.14 16.51 -1.46
C THR A 206 -1.42 15.69 -1.34
N VAL A 207 -1.89 15.06 -2.43
CA VAL A 207 -3.08 14.22 -2.39
C VAL A 207 -2.74 12.87 -1.79
N SER A 208 -3.28 12.62 -0.59
CA SER A 208 -3.29 11.31 0.06
C SER A 208 -1.93 10.60 0.09
N PRO A 209 -0.88 11.22 0.68
CA PRO A 209 0.48 10.67 0.70
C PRO A 209 0.55 9.24 1.23
N VAL A 210 -0.32 8.87 2.18
CA VAL A 210 -0.39 7.50 2.71
C VAL A 210 -0.78 6.49 1.63
N VAL A 211 -1.75 6.82 0.77
CA VAL A 211 -2.18 5.93 -0.33
C VAL A 211 -1.12 5.86 -1.41
N ARG A 212 -0.45 6.98 -1.73
CA ARG A 212 0.67 6.98 -2.67
C ARG A 212 1.82 6.10 -2.15
N GLN A 213 2.15 6.20 -0.87
CA GLN A 213 3.14 5.33 -0.24
C GLN A 213 2.71 3.85 -0.24
N THR A 214 1.44 3.57 0.01
CA THR A 214 0.89 2.21 -0.13
C THR A 214 1.11 1.69 -1.53
N LEU A 215 0.72 2.44 -2.56
CA LEU A 215 0.87 2.03 -3.96
C LEU A 215 2.34 1.82 -4.34
N LEU A 216 3.25 2.66 -3.85
CA LEU A 216 4.70 2.47 -4.04
C LEU A 216 5.18 1.12 -3.48
N HIS A 217 4.68 0.69 -2.31
CA HIS A 217 5.03 -0.63 -1.77
C HIS A 217 4.55 -1.79 -2.68
N TRP A 218 3.55 -1.54 -3.53
CA TRP A 218 3.04 -2.47 -4.55
C TRP A 218 3.60 -2.17 -5.95
N ALA A 219 4.77 -1.55 -6.02
CA ALA A 219 5.48 -1.20 -7.25
C ALA A 219 4.64 -0.38 -8.25
N TYR A 220 3.76 0.48 -7.73
CA TYR A 220 2.83 1.26 -8.54
C TYR A 220 2.85 2.74 -8.16
N GLU A 221 2.86 3.57 -9.18
CA GLU A 221 2.73 5.01 -9.13
C GLU A 221 1.73 5.42 -10.20
N LEU A 222 0.73 6.21 -9.81
CA LEU A 222 -0.36 6.59 -10.69
C LEU A 222 0.18 7.33 -11.93
N GLN A 223 -0.16 6.81 -13.10
CA GLN A 223 0.17 7.42 -14.39
C GLN A 223 -1.03 8.17 -14.95
N GLU A 224 -0.79 9.15 -15.82
CA GLU A 224 -1.86 9.95 -16.43
C GLU A 224 -2.90 9.11 -17.18
N PRO A 225 -2.55 8.10 -18.02
CA PRO A 225 -3.53 7.29 -18.74
C PRO A 225 -4.42 6.47 -17.79
N ASP A 226 -3.84 6.02 -16.68
CA ASP A 226 -4.55 5.30 -15.62
C ASP A 226 -5.50 6.21 -14.84
N PHE A 227 -5.10 7.46 -14.61
CA PHE A 227 -5.97 8.48 -14.03
C PHE A 227 -7.13 8.81 -14.96
N ARG A 228 -6.87 9.06 -16.25
CA ARG A 228 -7.90 9.42 -17.24
C ARG A 228 -8.95 8.31 -17.39
N SER A 229 -8.52 7.07 -17.52
CA SER A 229 -9.41 5.90 -17.61
C SER A 229 -10.16 5.64 -16.30
N GLY A 230 -9.46 5.68 -15.16
CA GLY A 230 -10.07 5.47 -13.85
C GLY A 230 -10.99 6.61 -13.42
N ALA A 231 -10.76 7.85 -13.85
CA ALA A 231 -11.58 8.99 -13.53
C ALA A 231 -12.99 8.86 -14.09
N LYS A 232 -13.13 8.39 -15.34
CA LYS A 232 -14.43 8.07 -15.95
C LYS A 232 -15.19 7.06 -15.08
N ARG A 233 -14.52 5.96 -14.72
CA ARG A 233 -15.11 4.90 -13.89
C ARG A 233 -15.52 5.41 -12.50
N VAL A 234 -14.66 6.18 -11.83
CA VAL A 234 -14.90 6.70 -10.48
C VAL A 234 -16.07 7.70 -10.48
N LYS A 235 -16.20 8.55 -11.51
CA LYS A 235 -17.35 9.44 -11.66
C LYS A 235 -18.67 8.66 -11.80
N THR A 236 -18.65 7.53 -12.52
CA THR A 236 -19.85 6.69 -12.72
C THR A 236 -20.20 5.84 -11.50
N HIS A 237 -19.22 5.20 -10.87
CA HIS A 237 -19.45 4.14 -9.88
C HIS A 237 -18.96 4.47 -8.46
N GLY A 238 -18.31 5.62 -8.26
CA GLY A 238 -17.61 5.96 -7.03
C GLY A 238 -16.36 5.12 -6.78
N ALA A 239 -15.79 5.28 -5.59
CA ALA A 239 -14.69 4.47 -5.07
C ALA A 239 -15.01 3.95 -3.67
N THR A 240 -14.33 2.89 -3.23
CA THR A 240 -14.62 2.18 -1.97
C THR A 240 -14.74 3.09 -0.73
N TYR A 241 -13.94 4.14 -0.67
CA TYR A 241 -13.89 5.07 0.47
C TYR A 241 -14.43 6.46 0.14
N LEU A 242 -14.97 6.64 -1.07
CA LEU A 242 -15.45 7.91 -1.61
C LEU A 242 -16.70 7.63 -2.45
N PRO A 243 -17.89 7.70 -1.81
CA PRO A 243 -19.17 7.60 -2.50
C PRO A 243 -19.31 8.63 -3.62
N ARG A 244 -20.14 8.33 -4.63
CA ARG A 244 -20.32 9.18 -5.83
C ARG A 244 -20.79 10.59 -5.47
N GLU A 245 -21.59 10.71 -4.42
CA GLU A 245 -22.19 11.96 -3.96
C GLU A 245 -21.10 12.95 -3.53
N GLN A 246 -20.02 12.48 -2.89
CA GLN A 246 -18.89 13.31 -2.49
C GLN A 246 -18.02 13.77 -3.67
N LEU A 247 -18.19 13.18 -4.86
CA LEU A 247 -17.50 13.58 -6.09
C LEU A 247 -18.31 14.59 -6.91
N SER A 248 -19.61 14.75 -6.60
CA SER A 248 -20.54 15.60 -7.35
C SER A 248 -20.36 17.11 -7.12
N GLY A 249 -19.71 17.50 -6.01
CA GLY A 249 -19.42 18.91 -5.70
C GLY A 249 -18.37 19.55 -6.63
N VAL A 250 -17.60 18.73 -7.35
CA VAL A 250 -16.57 19.18 -8.30
C VAL A 250 -17.17 19.50 -9.68
N VAL A 251 -18.38 19.02 -9.97
CA VAL A 251 -19.07 19.25 -11.26
C VAL A 251 -19.97 20.49 -11.24
N LYS A 252 -20.26 21.06 -10.06
CA LYS A 252 -21.20 22.20 -9.91
C LYS A 252 -20.55 23.58 -9.82
N LYS A 253 -19.22 23.71 -9.98
CA LYS A 253 -18.56 25.02 -9.91
C LYS A 253 -18.35 25.70 -11.27
N SER A 254 -18.78 25.07 -12.36
CA SER A 254 -18.82 25.65 -13.70
C SER A 254 -20.22 25.41 -14.29
N GLY A 255 -21.05 26.45 -14.36
CA GLY A 255 -22.36 26.37 -15.04
C GLY A 255 -23.49 27.00 -14.24
N GLY A 256 -23.89 28.20 -14.67
CA GLY A 256 -25.02 28.93 -14.16
C GLY A 256 -26.36 28.20 -14.29
N LYS A 257 -27.31 28.76 -13.55
CA LYS A 257 -28.72 28.44 -13.42
C LYS A 257 -29.43 28.26 -14.78
N SER A 258 -30.10 27.13 -15.00
CA SER A 258 -31.33 27.08 -15.81
C SER A 258 -32.20 25.89 -15.38
N GLU A 259 -33.46 26.19 -15.09
CA GLU A 259 -34.54 25.26 -14.78
C GLU A 259 -35.06 24.54 -16.05
N GLY A 260 -35.68 23.37 -15.87
CA GLY A 260 -36.71 22.86 -16.77
C GLY A 260 -36.58 21.40 -17.25
N GLY A 261 -37.53 20.54 -16.84
CA GLY A 261 -38.24 19.66 -17.80
C GLY A 261 -37.95 18.15 -17.86
N SER A 262 -38.62 17.38 -16.99
CA SER A 262 -39.32 16.07 -17.16
C SER A 262 -38.89 14.92 -18.09
N GLY A 263 -38.98 13.70 -17.53
CA GLY A 263 -39.41 12.43 -18.19
C GLY A 263 -38.27 11.45 -18.48
N GLY A 264 -38.30 10.14 -18.19
CA GLY A 264 -39.27 9.23 -17.61
C GLY A 264 -38.84 7.77 -17.95
N ALA A 265 -39.16 6.82 -17.06
CA ALA A 265 -39.20 5.36 -17.23
C ALA A 265 -37.89 4.56 -17.40
N GLY A 266 -37.55 3.81 -16.34
CA GLY A 266 -36.61 2.68 -16.41
C GLY A 266 -36.15 2.15 -15.04
N ASP A 267 -37.05 1.98 -14.06
CA ASP A 267 -36.63 1.88 -12.64
C ASP A 267 -37.04 0.61 -11.86
N GLU A 268 -37.65 -0.42 -12.45
CA GLU A 268 -38.06 -1.58 -11.62
C GLU A 268 -36.99 -2.68 -11.50
N ALA A 269 -36.11 -2.86 -12.50
CA ALA A 269 -35.05 -3.88 -12.45
C ALA A 269 -33.82 -3.46 -11.62
N ALA A 270 -33.59 -2.16 -11.44
CA ALA A 270 -32.48 -1.61 -10.67
C ALA A 270 -32.74 -1.66 -9.15
N VAL A 271 -34.00 -1.46 -8.75
CA VAL A 271 -34.43 -1.45 -7.33
C VAL A 271 -34.35 -2.85 -6.71
N ALA A 272 -34.71 -3.90 -7.46
CA ALA A 272 -34.61 -5.29 -6.99
C ALA A 272 -33.14 -5.74 -6.77
N LYS A 273 -32.21 -5.32 -7.65
CA LYS A 273 -30.76 -5.61 -7.48
C LYS A 273 -30.12 -4.81 -6.34
N ALA A 274 -30.61 -3.60 -6.05
CA ALA A 274 -30.15 -2.80 -4.92
C ALA A 274 -30.59 -3.38 -3.57
N ALA A 275 -31.81 -3.92 -3.48
CA ALA A 275 -32.36 -4.55 -2.27
C ALA A 275 -31.61 -5.85 -1.88
N GLY A 276 -31.35 -6.74 -2.85
CA GLY A 276 -30.58 -7.97 -2.60
C GLY A 276 -29.14 -7.72 -2.14
N ASN A 277 -28.52 -6.64 -2.64
CA ASN A 277 -27.15 -6.27 -2.27
C ASN A 277 -27.07 -5.59 -0.89
N LYS A 278 -28.17 -4.97 -0.43
CA LYS A 278 -28.29 -4.41 0.93
C LYS A 278 -28.46 -5.53 1.97
N GLN A 279 -29.34 -6.50 1.71
CA GLN A 279 -29.56 -7.66 2.58
C GLN A 279 -28.29 -8.53 2.73
N GLY A 280 -27.52 -8.72 1.64
CA GLY A 280 -26.23 -9.42 1.70
C GLY A 280 -25.15 -8.71 2.54
N ARG A 281 -25.20 -7.37 2.62
CA ARG A 281 -24.29 -6.56 3.43
C ARG A 281 -24.66 -6.58 4.91
N GLU A 282 -25.94 -6.52 5.23
CA GLU A 282 -26.45 -6.59 6.61
C GLU A 282 -26.23 -7.98 7.21
N ALA A 283 -26.48 -9.07 6.46
CA ALA A 283 -26.18 -10.43 6.91
C ALA A 283 -24.67 -10.67 7.14
N ARG A 284 -23.79 -9.99 6.39
CA ARG A 284 -22.33 -10.05 6.59
C ARG A 284 -21.87 -9.18 7.78
N ALA A 285 -22.57 -8.09 8.09
CA ALA A 285 -22.32 -7.28 9.28
C ALA A 285 -22.77 -8.00 10.56
N LYS A 286 -23.91 -8.69 10.53
CA LYS A 286 -24.43 -9.48 11.66
C LYS A 286 -23.51 -10.64 12.04
N ARG A 287 -23.03 -11.41 11.05
CA ARG A 287 -22.02 -12.47 11.25
C ARG A 287 -20.68 -11.98 11.82
N ARG A 288 -20.35 -10.69 11.65
CA ARG A 288 -19.15 -10.06 12.23
C ARG A 288 -19.37 -9.59 13.66
N ALA A 289 -20.60 -9.21 14.03
CA ALA A 289 -20.94 -8.84 15.39
C ALA A 289 -21.06 -10.07 16.30
N GLU A 290 -21.51 -11.20 15.77
CA GLU A 290 -21.73 -12.45 16.51
C GLU A 290 -20.44 -13.25 16.75
N GLY A 291 -19.36 -12.98 16.00
CA GLY A 291 -18.07 -13.70 16.11
C GLY A 291 -17.01 -13.06 16.99
N GLY A 292 -17.36 -12.04 17.79
CA GLY A 292 -16.40 -11.21 18.52
C GLY A 292 -16.72 -11.06 20.00
N ALA A 293 -16.83 -12.15 20.74
CA ALA A 293 -16.93 -12.10 22.20
C ALA A 293 -16.03 -13.17 22.83
N THR A 294 -14.83 -12.79 23.26
CA THR A 294 -14.17 -13.33 24.47
C THR A 294 -12.93 -12.50 24.87
N ALA A 295 -13.04 -11.88 26.05
CA ALA A 295 -11.98 -11.59 27.04
C ALA A 295 -10.90 -10.53 26.69
N LEU A 296 -10.47 -9.56 27.52
CA LEU A 296 -10.50 -9.32 28.97
C LEU A 296 -10.47 -7.81 29.28
N GLY A 297 -10.84 -7.45 30.52
CA GLY A 297 -11.05 -6.10 31.03
C GLY A 297 -9.79 -5.29 31.39
N GLY A 298 -10.00 -4.02 31.76
CA GLY A 298 -8.94 -3.10 32.17
C GLY A 298 -9.45 -1.66 32.36
N GLU A 299 -9.88 -1.39 33.59
CA GLU A 299 -10.14 -0.14 34.32
C GLU A 299 -10.23 1.24 33.63
N ALA A 300 -11.30 1.95 34.00
CA ALA A 300 -11.56 3.36 33.72
C ALA A 300 -10.73 4.30 34.61
N ARG A 301 -10.30 5.44 34.06
CA ARG A 301 -9.81 6.60 34.82
C ARG A 301 -10.48 7.91 34.35
N PRO A 302 -10.68 8.89 35.25
CA PRO A 302 -11.83 9.81 35.18
C PRO A 302 -11.60 11.09 34.36
N ALA A 303 -12.73 11.68 33.98
CA ALA A 303 -12.87 12.89 33.18
C ALA A 303 -12.30 14.16 33.84
N ALA A 304 -11.51 14.92 33.07
CA ALA A 304 -11.03 16.24 33.45
C ALA A 304 -12.07 17.32 33.14
N LYS A 305 -12.40 18.11 34.16
CA LYS A 305 -13.36 19.24 34.15
C LYS A 305 -12.94 20.33 33.14
N ARG A 306 -13.91 20.78 32.34
CA ARG A 306 -13.81 22.01 31.52
C ARG A 306 -13.80 23.23 32.45
N ARG A 307 -12.89 24.17 32.22
CA ARG A 307 -12.85 25.48 32.88
C ARG A 307 -13.28 26.56 31.86
N ALA A 308 -14.15 27.47 32.28
CA ALA A 308 -14.75 28.55 31.48
C ALA A 308 -13.74 29.66 31.13
N PRO A 309 -14.00 30.49 30.09
CA PRO A 309 -13.07 31.50 29.62
C PRO A 309 -13.19 32.81 30.41
N ALA A 310 -12.06 33.48 30.65
CA ALA A 310 -12.02 34.86 31.13
C ALA A 310 -11.61 35.80 29.99
N SER A 311 -12.31 36.92 29.89
CA SER A 311 -12.12 38.03 28.97
C SER A 311 -10.87 38.85 29.31
N SER A 312 -10.10 39.24 28.30
CA SER A 312 -9.53 40.60 28.22
C SER A 312 -9.03 40.87 26.80
N SER A 313 -9.41 42.04 26.32
CA SER A 313 -9.10 42.64 25.03
C SER A 313 -7.74 43.32 25.04
N SER A 314 -6.88 43.01 24.07
CA SER A 314 -5.96 44.00 23.48
C SER A 314 -5.74 43.65 22.01
N VAL A 315 -5.95 44.64 21.14
CA VAL A 315 -5.82 44.51 19.69
C VAL A 315 -4.35 44.64 19.33
N ALA A 316 -3.75 43.56 18.81
CA ALA A 316 -2.42 43.58 18.22
C ALA A 316 -2.48 44.11 16.78
N PRO A 317 -1.46 44.87 16.31
CA PRO A 317 -1.43 45.40 14.95
C PRO A 317 -1.33 44.27 13.91
N PRO A 318 -1.79 44.50 12.66
CA PRO A 318 -1.81 43.45 11.63
C PRO A 318 -0.38 42.93 11.37
N PRO A 319 -0.17 41.60 11.30
CA PRO A 319 1.15 41.06 11.06
C PRO A 319 1.64 41.49 9.68
N SER A 320 2.81 42.13 9.65
CA SER A 320 3.59 42.35 8.44
C SER A 320 3.68 41.05 7.65
N GLN A 321 3.32 41.07 6.37
CA GLN A 321 3.36 39.90 5.49
C GLN A 321 4.80 39.36 5.46
N GLN A 322 5.06 38.30 6.23
CA GLN A 322 6.32 37.60 6.13
C GLN A 322 6.41 36.93 4.75
N PRO A 323 7.58 36.94 4.10
CA PRO A 323 7.74 36.27 2.82
C PRO A 323 7.45 34.78 2.98
N LEU A 324 6.70 34.21 2.02
CA LEU A 324 6.35 32.79 1.98
C LEU A 324 7.60 31.93 2.17
N SER A 325 7.51 30.91 3.02
CA SER A 325 8.57 29.90 3.17
C SER A 325 8.82 29.16 1.85
N GLU A 326 10.00 28.57 1.67
CA GLU A 326 10.29 27.76 0.47
C GLU A 326 9.27 26.64 0.25
N TYR A 327 8.76 26.06 1.33
CA TYR A 327 7.70 25.06 1.28
C TYR A 327 6.39 25.62 0.73
N GLU A 328 6.00 26.84 1.13
CA GLU A 328 4.77 27.47 0.67
C GLU A 328 4.87 27.92 -0.78
N LYS A 329 6.03 28.44 -1.19
CA LYS A 329 6.31 28.73 -2.61
C LYS A 329 6.21 27.47 -3.46
N GLN A 330 6.89 26.39 -3.06
CA GLN A 330 6.79 25.09 -3.76
C GLN A 330 5.36 24.54 -3.78
N ARG A 331 4.59 24.72 -2.70
CA ARG A 331 3.18 24.32 -2.62
C ARG A 331 2.34 25.10 -3.61
N ASP A 332 2.51 26.41 -3.69
CA ASP A 332 1.67 27.28 -4.52
C ASP A 332 2.07 27.19 -6.00
N ASP A 333 3.36 27.04 -6.32
CA ASP A 333 3.85 26.66 -7.65
C ASP A 333 3.28 25.31 -8.09
N THR A 334 3.23 24.35 -7.18
CA THR A 334 2.62 23.04 -7.43
C THR A 334 1.12 23.17 -7.68
N LYS A 335 0.39 23.97 -6.91
CA LYS A 335 -1.05 24.23 -7.16
C LYS A 335 -1.27 24.87 -8.54
N ALA A 336 -0.48 25.88 -8.90
CA ALA A 336 -0.61 26.56 -10.19
C ALA A 336 -0.34 25.61 -11.36
N ARG A 337 0.71 24.76 -11.25
CA ARG A 337 0.97 23.70 -12.23
C ARG A 337 -0.18 22.69 -12.32
N ASN A 338 -0.75 22.31 -11.17
CA ASN A 338 -1.84 21.32 -11.13
C ASN A 338 -3.13 21.87 -11.72
N GLN A 339 -3.42 23.16 -11.52
CA GLN A 339 -4.54 23.87 -12.13
C GLN A 339 -4.42 23.84 -13.67
N ARG A 340 -3.25 24.20 -14.21
CA ARG A 340 -2.99 24.15 -15.66
C ARG A 340 -3.18 22.74 -16.23
N LYS A 341 -2.66 21.71 -15.54
CA LYS A 341 -2.85 20.31 -15.95
C LYS A 341 -4.31 19.88 -15.93
N LEU A 342 -5.13 20.37 -15.01
CA LEU A 342 -6.57 20.06 -14.98
C LEU A 342 -7.31 20.71 -16.14
N GLU A 343 -6.94 21.95 -16.48
CA GLU A 343 -7.46 22.68 -17.63
C GLU A 343 -7.10 21.97 -18.95
N GLU A 344 -5.83 21.57 -19.13
CA GLU A 344 -5.37 20.77 -20.27
C GLU A 344 -6.14 19.45 -20.43
N LEU A 345 -6.53 18.84 -19.31
CA LEU A 345 -7.29 17.58 -19.29
C LEU A 345 -8.80 17.78 -19.51
N GLY A 346 -9.29 19.01 -19.62
CA GLY A 346 -10.73 19.31 -19.69
C GLY A 346 -11.48 18.89 -18.42
N LEU A 347 -10.80 18.95 -17.27
CA LEU A 347 -11.31 18.53 -15.96
C LEU A 347 -11.45 19.70 -14.97
N ALA A 348 -11.15 20.92 -15.39
CA ALA A 348 -11.23 22.15 -14.60
C ALA A 348 -12.67 22.64 -14.40
#